data_AF-A0A6P1JER6-F1
#
_entry.id   AF-A0A6P1JER6-F1
#
_cell.length_a   1.000
_cell.length_b   1.000
_cell.length_c   1.000
_cell.angle_alpha   90.00
_cell.angle_beta   90.00
_cell.angle_gamma   90.00
#
_symmetry.space_group_name_H-M   'P 1'
#
loop_
_entity.id
_entity.type
_entity.pdbx_description
1 polymer ?
#
loop_
_entity_poly.entity_id
_entity_poly.type
_entity_poly.pdbx_seq_one_letter_code
_entity_poly.pdbx_strand_id
1 'polypeptide(L)'
;MTDTARAFAAPTLTGTGGSQRKDEPIAVRHAPDSASTDSQPVLGCRIGVSGRVFTVELEMAGIFLRQVRRTLRDGDSSLVLLRHVDGIEMIPFTRATPFEVSDIVCPEGVEPAQARIAEGLHAR
;
A
#
# COMPACT_ATOMS: atom_id res chain seq x y z
N MET A 1 -13.86 -4.77 61.88
CA MET A 1 -15.03 -5.43 61.26
C MET A 1 -14.91 -5.17 59.76
N THR A 2 -14.68 -6.27 59.03
CA THR A 2 -14.76 -6.47 57.56
C THR A 2 -13.89 -5.64 56.59
N ASP A 3 -12.80 -6.31 56.19
CA ASP A 3 -12.04 -6.23 54.95
C ASP A 3 -12.92 -6.58 53.72
N THR A 4 -12.68 -6.01 52.54
CA THR A 4 -13.28 -6.51 51.29
C THR A 4 -12.33 -6.32 50.12
N ALA A 5 -11.84 -7.47 49.64
CA ALA A 5 -10.82 -7.65 48.62
C ALA A 5 -11.32 -7.48 47.16
N ARG A 6 -10.35 -7.23 46.27
CA ARG A 6 -10.43 -7.31 44.80
C ARG A 6 -10.82 -8.72 44.31
N ALA A 7 -11.51 -8.79 43.18
CA ALA A 7 -11.38 -9.91 42.24
C ALA A 7 -11.65 -9.47 40.79
N PHE A 8 -10.63 -9.61 39.94
CA PHE A 8 -10.73 -9.58 38.48
C PHE A 8 -11.31 -10.92 37.99
N ALA A 9 -12.35 -10.90 37.18
CA ALA A 9 -12.85 -12.09 36.50
C ALA A 9 -12.20 -12.22 35.11
N ALA A 10 -11.49 -13.32 34.90
CA ALA A 10 -11.09 -13.80 33.58
C ALA A 10 -12.22 -14.65 32.96
N PRO A 11 -12.48 -14.60 31.65
CA PRO A 11 -13.33 -15.58 31.01
C PRO A 11 -12.51 -16.81 30.58
N THR A 12 -12.85 -17.94 31.19
CA THR A 12 -12.47 -19.29 30.78
C THR A 12 -13.42 -19.76 29.68
N LEU A 13 -12.91 -20.17 28.52
CA LEU A 13 -13.70 -20.90 27.50
C LEU A 13 -13.31 -22.38 27.56
N THR A 14 -14.24 -23.20 28.03
CA THR A 14 -14.18 -24.67 28.03
C THR A 14 -14.58 -25.23 26.66
N GLY A 15 -13.74 -26.11 26.08
CA GLY A 15 -14.18 -27.14 25.13
C GLY A 15 -15.11 -28.14 25.83
N THR A 16 -15.92 -28.98 25.18
CA THR A 16 -15.57 -29.94 24.13
C THR A 16 -16.88 -30.55 23.61
N GLY A 17 -16.97 -30.85 22.31
CA GLY A 17 -18.03 -31.68 21.75
C GLY A 17 -17.70 -32.10 20.31
N GLY A 18 -16.96 -33.20 20.14
CA GLY A 18 -16.99 -34.00 18.90
C GLY A 18 -18.28 -34.85 18.87
N SER A 19 -18.70 -35.53 17.81
CA SER A 19 -18.16 -35.89 16.51
C SER A 19 -19.32 -36.61 15.80
N GLN A 20 -19.64 -36.33 14.54
CA GLN A 20 -20.02 -37.37 13.57
C GLN A 20 -19.71 -36.89 12.15
N ARG A 21 -18.84 -37.66 11.49
CA ARG A 21 -18.46 -37.55 10.08
C ARG A 21 -19.62 -38.02 9.20
N LYS A 22 -19.86 -37.31 8.10
CA LYS A 22 -20.40 -37.88 6.87
C LYS A 22 -19.69 -37.23 5.69
N ASP A 23 -19.14 -38.08 4.83
CA ASP A 23 -18.44 -37.74 3.60
C ASP A 23 -19.22 -36.74 2.73
N GLU A 24 -18.64 -35.56 2.55
CA GLU A 24 -18.77 -34.77 1.33
C GLU A 24 -17.35 -34.40 0.89
N PRO A 25 -16.97 -34.65 -0.37
CA PRO A 25 -15.66 -34.28 -0.86
C PRO A 25 -15.52 -32.77 -0.73
N ILE A 26 -14.50 -32.37 0.04
CA ILE A 26 -14.06 -30.99 0.24
C ILE A 26 -14.09 -30.31 -1.12
N ALA A 27 -15.08 -29.42 -1.31
CA ALA A 27 -15.15 -28.56 -2.48
C ALA A 27 -13.77 -27.92 -2.60
N VAL A 28 -13.07 -28.32 -3.67
CA VAL A 28 -11.72 -27.91 -3.98
C VAL A 28 -11.73 -26.40 -3.86
N ARG A 29 -11.03 -25.89 -2.84
CA ARG A 29 -10.81 -24.48 -2.62
C ARG A 29 -10.50 -23.89 -3.98
N HIS A 30 -11.32 -22.96 -4.47
CA HIS A 30 -11.00 -22.17 -5.64
C HIS A 30 -9.56 -21.68 -5.44
N ALA A 31 -8.64 -22.24 -6.22
CA ALA A 31 -7.33 -21.66 -6.36
C ALA A 31 -7.58 -20.21 -6.75
N PRO A 32 -6.92 -19.22 -6.12
CA PRO A 32 -6.98 -17.88 -6.65
C PRO A 32 -6.62 -17.99 -8.12
N ASP A 33 -7.51 -17.51 -8.99
CA ASP A 33 -7.28 -17.43 -10.43
C ASP A 33 -5.84 -16.97 -10.64
N SER A 34 -5.12 -17.73 -11.47
CA SER A 34 -3.75 -17.44 -11.84
C SER A 34 -3.63 -15.97 -12.20
N ALA A 35 -3.11 -15.15 -11.27
CA ALA A 35 -2.83 -13.77 -11.55
C ALA A 35 -1.91 -13.75 -12.77
N SER A 36 -2.34 -13.11 -13.86
CA SER A 36 -1.57 -13.00 -15.09
C SER A 36 -0.14 -12.57 -14.75
N THR A 37 0.79 -13.51 -14.87
CA THR A 37 2.22 -13.30 -14.64
C THR A 37 2.86 -12.45 -15.73
N ASP A 38 2.10 -12.09 -16.76
CA ASP A 38 2.49 -11.22 -17.89
C ASP A 38 2.53 -9.72 -17.54
N SER A 39 2.33 -9.37 -16.27
CA SER A 39 2.44 -7.97 -15.85
C SER A 39 3.91 -7.58 -15.79
N GLN A 40 4.33 -6.69 -16.69
CA GLN A 40 5.69 -6.12 -16.70
C GLN A 40 6.06 -5.58 -15.29
N PRO A 41 7.30 -5.79 -14.82
CA PRO A 41 7.65 -5.41 -13.46
C PRO A 41 7.55 -3.89 -13.29
N VAL A 42 6.87 -3.46 -12.23
CA VAL A 42 6.76 -2.04 -11.87
C VAL A 42 8.04 -1.57 -11.20
N LEU A 43 8.66 -0.55 -11.79
CA LEU A 43 9.92 0.03 -11.34
C LEU A 43 9.70 1.15 -10.33
N GLY A 44 8.64 1.95 -10.50
CA GLY A 44 8.32 3.10 -9.67
C GLY A 44 7.03 3.74 -10.14
N CYS A 45 6.81 5.00 -9.79
CA CYS A 45 5.63 5.74 -10.22
C CYS A 45 6.00 7.12 -10.76
N ARG A 46 5.18 7.63 -11.67
CA ARG A 46 5.10 9.06 -12.01
C ARG A 46 3.91 9.66 -11.25
N ILE A 47 4.16 10.77 -10.57
CA ILE A 47 3.12 11.51 -9.87
C ILE A 47 2.95 12.85 -10.58
N GLY A 48 1.79 13.07 -11.16
CA GLY A 48 1.39 14.37 -11.68
C GLY A 48 0.69 15.17 -10.59
N VAL A 49 1.12 16.41 -10.32
CA VAL A 49 0.42 17.34 -9.42
C VAL A 49 0.39 18.73 -10.05
N SER A 50 -0.80 19.25 -10.35
CA SER A 50 -0.99 20.61 -10.89
C SER A 50 -0.06 20.95 -12.08
N GLY A 51 0.13 20.00 -12.99
CA GLY A 51 0.96 20.15 -14.20
C GLY A 51 2.46 19.87 -14.00
N ARG A 52 2.91 19.54 -12.79
CA ARG A 52 4.28 19.06 -12.52
C ARG A 52 4.30 17.55 -12.45
N VAL A 53 5.34 16.91 -12.97
CA VAL A 53 5.51 15.46 -12.95
C VAL A 53 6.76 15.11 -12.15
N PHE A 54 6.63 14.13 -11.26
CA PHE A 54 7.71 13.66 -10.41
C PHE A 54 7.88 12.15 -10.59
N THR A 55 9.10 11.72 -10.91
CA THR A 55 9.46 10.29 -10.88
C THR A 55 9.89 9.90 -9.48
N VAL A 56 9.27 8.85 -8.93
CA VAL A 56 9.48 8.43 -7.55
C VAL A 56 9.61 6.92 -7.41
N GLU A 57 10.30 6.51 -6.35
CA GLU A 57 10.29 5.11 -5.90
C GLU A 57 8.88 4.68 -5.47
N LEU A 58 8.56 3.39 -5.65
CA LEU A 58 7.23 2.84 -5.30
C LEU A 58 6.85 3.10 -3.83
N GLU A 59 7.84 3.01 -2.93
CA GLU A 59 7.65 3.33 -1.50
C GLU A 59 7.22 4.79 -1.30
N MET A 60 7.84 5.72 -2.02
CA MET A 60 7.57 7.15 -1.93
C MET A 60 6.18 7.50 -2.47
N ALA A 61 5.73 6.82 -3.53
CA ALA A 61 4.35 6.93 -4.01
C ALA A 61 3.33 6.51 -2.93
N GLY A 62 3.61 5.42 -2.21
CA GLY A 62 2.79 5.00 -1.08
C GLY A 62 2.74 6.04 0.05
N ILE A 63 3.88 6.68 0.37
CA ILE A 63 3.95 7.76 1.37
C ILE A 63 3.14 8.98 0.90
N PHE A 64 3.27 9.39 -0.36
CA PHE A 64 2.50 10.48 -0.96
C PHE A 64 0.99 10.23 -0.83
N LEU A 65 0.52 9.07 -1.28
CA LEU A 65 -0.91 8.72 -1.23
C LEU A 65 -1.46 8.70 0.20
N ARG A 66 -0.67 8.27 1.18
CA ARG A 66 -1.06 8.32 2.60
C ARG A 66 -1.21 9.76 3.11
N GLN A 67 -0.29 10.65 2.75
CA GLN A 67 -0.39 12.07 3.08
C GLN A 67 -1.62 12.70 2.43
N VAL A 68 -1.81 12.51 1.12
CA VAL A 68 -2.97 13.03 0.38
C VAL A 68 -4.28 12.53 0.98
N ARG A 69 -4.42 11.22 1.27
CA ARG A 69 -5.63 10.68 1.90
C ARG A 69 -5.92 11.33 3.25
N ARG A 70 -4.90 11.64 4.03
CA ARG A 70 -5.06 12.37 5.30
C ARG A 70 -5.55 13.79 5.06
N THR A 71 -4.94 14.53 4.13
CA THR A 71 -5.38 15.89 3.75
C THR A 71 -6.83 15.91 3.29
N LEU A 72 -7.21 14.96 2.43
CA LEU A 72 -8.59 14.87 1.94
C LEU A 72 -9.58 14.57 3.05
N ARG A 73 -9.23 13.69 4.00
CA ARG A 73 -10.07 13.35 5.15
C ARG A 73 -10.24 14.53 6.10
N ASP A 74 -9.14 15.16 6.48
CA ASP A 74 -9.12 16.22 7.49
C ASP A 74 -9.75 17.51 6.93
N GLY A 75 -9.75 17.70 5.61
CA GLY A 75 -10.49 18.75 4.91
C GLY A 75 -9.77 20.08 4.78
N ASP A 76 -8.63 20.20 5.45
CA ASP A 76 -7.76 21.36 5.41
C ASP A 76 -6.69 21.25 4.31
N SER A 77 -6.10 22.39 3.97
CA SER A 77 -4.88 22.43 3.18
C SER A 77 -3.69 21.91 3.99
N SER A 78 -2.81 21.12 3.39
CA SER A 78 -1.58 20.66 4.02
C SER A 78 -0.38 20.72 3.08
N LEU A 79 0.82 20.75 3.64
CA LEU A 79 2.05 20.57 2.87
C LEU A 79 2.38 19.07 2.79
N VAL A 80 2.45 18.55 1.57
CA VAL A 80 2.85 17.17 1.29
C VAL A 80 4.33 17.16 0.91
N LEU A 81 5.13 16.39 1.65
CA LEU A 81 6.54 16.20 1.32
C LEU A 81 6.69 15.02 0.36
N LEU A 82 7.37 15.25 -0.75
CA LEU A 82 7.62 14.25 -1.79
C LEU A 82 9.11 14.19 -2.11
N ARG A 83 9.76 13.07 -1.77
CA ARG A 83 11.08 12.75 -2.30
C ARG A 83 10.93 12.13 -3.69
N HIS A 84 11.57 12.72 -4.68
CA HIS A 84 11.65 12.27 -6.07
C HIS A 84 13.11 12.17 -6.52
N VAL A 85 13.33 11.73 -7.75
CA VAL A 85 14.68 11.51 -8.30
C VAL A 85 15.56 12.77 -8.26
N ASP A 86 14.99 13.95 -8.50
CA ASP A 86 15.75 15.22 -8.51
C ASP A 86 15.88 15.89 -7.13
N GLY A 87 15.24 15.35 -6.09
CA GLY A 87 15.32 15.94 -4.75
C GLY A 87 14.07 15.75 -3.88
N ILE A 88 13.76 16.76 -3.08
CA ILE A 88 12.60 16.78 -2.20
C ILE A 88 11.78 18.02 -2.53
N GLU A 89 10.49 17.81 -2.79
CA GLU A 89 9.52 18.87 -3.04
C GLU A 89 8.52 18.96 -1.89
N MET A 90 8.19 20.19 -1.51
CA MET A 90 7.12 20.48 -0.57
C MET A 90 5.94 21.06 -1.32
N ILE A 91 4.87 20.26 -1.45
CA ILE A 91 3.75 20.54 -2.34
C ILE A 91 2.56 21.04 -1.49
N PRO A 92 2.08 22.28 -1.70
CA PRO A 92 0.81 22.72 -1.15
C PRO A 92 -0.32 21.87 -1.75
N PHE A 93 -1.06 21.20 -0.87
CA PHE A 93 -2.10 20.26 -1.27
C PHE A 93 -3.43 20.62 -0.60
N THR A 94 -4.49 20.62 -1.40
CA THR A 94 -5.86 20.86 -0.96
C THR A 94 -6.79 19.83 -1.61
N ARG A 95 -8.06 19.79 -1.21
CA ARG A 95 -9.08 18.98 -1.91
C ARG A 95 -9.26 19.34 -3.38
N ALA A 96 -8.93 20.58 -3.77
CA ALA A 96 -9.02 21.05 -5.14
C ALA A 96 -7.75 20.79 -5.97
N THR A 97 -6.66 20.32 -5.35
CA THR A 97 -5.40 20.07 -6.04
C THR A 97 -5.51 18.83 -6.92
N PRO A 98 -5.47 18.96 -8.26
CA PRO A 98 -5.52 17.80 -9.14
C PRO A 98 -4.23 17.01 -9.06
N PHE A 99 -4.34 15.69 -9.02
CA PHE A 99 -3.19 14.79 -9.06
C PHE A 99 -3.53 13.46 -9.74
N GLU A 100 -2.50 12.83 -10.28
CA GLU A 100 -2.54 11.49 -10.85
C GLU A 100 -1.30 10.69 -10.44
N VAL A 101 -1.44 9.37 -10.37
CA VAL A 101 -0.32 8.45 -10.12
C VAL A 101 -0.41 7.36 -11.17
N SER A 102 0.68 7.17 -11.91
CA SER A 102 0.80 6.12 -12.92
C SER A 102 2.06 5.30 -12.69
N ASP A 103 1.98 4.00 -12.92
CA ASP A 103 3.11 3.10 -12.78
C ASP A 103 4.14 3.32 -13.90
N ILE A 104 5.42 3.18 -13.53
CA ILE A 104 6.53 3.06 -14.47
C ILE A 104 6.81 1.57 -14.61
N VAL A 105 6.47 1.00 -15.76
CA VAL A 105 6.68 -0.42 -16.06
C VAL A 105 8.01 -0.63 -16.76
N CYS A 106 8.65 -1.77 -16.51
CA CYS A 106 9.85 -2.17 -17.20
C CYS A 106 9.55 -2.50 -18.66
N PRO A 107 10.24 -1.88 -19.63
CA PRO A 107 10.10 -2.24 -21.03
C PRO A 107 10.50 -3.70 -21.28
N GLU A 108 9.85 -4.33 -22.26
CA GLU A 108 10.19 -5.70 -22.67
C GLU A 108 11.62 -5.79 -23.20
N GLY A 109 12.33 -6.84 -22.80
CA GLY A 109 13.71 -7.09 -23.21
C GLY A 109 14.75 -6.18 -22.57
N VAL A 110 14.38 -5.32 -21.61
CA VAL A 110 15.31 -4.49 -20.86
C VAL A 110 15.48 -5.04 -19.44
N GLU A 111 16.73 -5.15 -18.99
CA GLU A 111 17.01 -5.53 -17.61
C GLU A 111 16.43 -4.51 -16.62
N PRO A 112 15.66 -4.93 -15.59
CA PRO A 112 14.99 -4.01 -14.68
C PRO A 112 15.93 -3.00 -14.02
N ALA A 113 17.15 -3.41 -13.65
CA ALA A 113 18.14 -2.51 -13.07
C ALA A 113 18.55 -1.40 -14.05
N GLN A 114 18.73 -1.73 -15.34
CA GLN A 114 19.05 -0.77 -16.38
C GLN A 114 17.87 0.18 -16.64
N ALA A 115 16.65 -0.35 -16.73
CA ALA A 115 15.44 0.46 -16.90
C ALA A 115 15.23 1.44 -15.72
N ARG A 116 15.52 1.01 -14.49
CA ARG A 116 15.48 1.87 -13.29
C ARG A 116 16.46 3.03 -13.39
N ILE A 117 17.70 2.76 -13.79
CA ILE A 117 18.73 3.80 -13.97
C ILE A 117 18.30 4.82 -15.03
N ALA A 118 17.69 4.36 -16.14
CA ALA A 118 17.20 5.24 -17.19
C ALA A 118 16.12 6.23 -16.70
N GLU A 119 15.32 5.83 -15.71
CA GLU A 119 14.30 6.67 -15.06
C GLU A 119 14.85 7.45 -13.84
N GLY A 120 16.16 7.37 -13.57
CA GLY A 120 16.80 8.03 -12.42
C GLY A 120 16.53 7.36 -11.07
N LEU A 121 15.93 6.17 -11.07
CA LEU A 121 15.66 5.37 -9.88
C LEU A 121 16.91 4.60 -9.44
N HIS A 122 16.95 4.21 -8.16
CA HIS A 122 18.08 3.43 -7.66
C HIS A 122 18.10 2.04 -8.33
N ALA A 123 19.24 1.64 -8.89
CA ALA A 123 19.48 0.27 -9.29
C ALA A 123 19.36 -0.64 -8.06
N ARG A 124 18.50 -1.65 -8.13
CA ARG A 124 18.30 -2.67 -7.09
C ARG A 124 18.52 -4.04 -7.70
#